data_AF-A0A414P7W8-F1
#
_entry.id   AF-A0A414P7W8-F1
#
_cell.length_a   1.000
_cell.length_b   1.000
_cell.length_c   1.000
_cell.angle_alpha   90.00
_cell.angle_beta   90.00
_cell.angle_gamma   90.00
#
_symmetry.space_group_name_H-M   'P 1'
#
loop_
_entity.id
_entity.type
_entity.pdbx_description
1 polymer ?
#
loop_
_entity_poly.entity_id
_entity_poly.type
_entity_poly.pdbx_seq_one_letter_code
_entity_poly.pdbx_strand_id
1 'polypeptide(L)'
;MSMLEWAKREVEIACKRENPDKKEGEFDYGCACYESALKAFESLCEDGHSGMSIGFTKNILNRLIDGKPLTPIEDTDDVWSKRHRSKDLPYVTFQCKRMSSLFKMIYNDGHVEYTDVDRYYCKDIDNPIVSYTSGLVTRIVDEMFPITMPYSPGPSIIVFCEDFLTDRKNGDYDTNAILYALKYDENGDQKRIEINRFFRVSVGDETGSWTEISKEEYEERKTRRLN
;
A
#
# COMPACT_ATOMS: atom_id res chain seq x y z
N MET A 1 26.69 30.42 5.22
CA MET A 1 25.50 29.96 4.49
C MET A 1 24.61 29.27 5.49
N SER A 2 23.45 29.85 5.79
CA SER A 2 22.45 29.24 6.66
C SER A 2 21.81 28.03 5.95
N MET A 3 21.14 27.17 6.71
CA MET A 3 20.41 26.02 6.16
C MET A 3 19.35 26.47 5.13
N LEU A 4 18.69 27.61 5.40
CA LEU A 4 17.70 28.18 4.50
C LEU A 4 18.33 28.77 3.23
N GLU A 5 19.45 29.48 3.34
CA GLU A 5 20.17 30.02 2.17
C GLU A 5 20.62 28.88 1.23
N TRP A 6 21.08 27.77 1.80
CA TRP A 6 21.42 26.58 1.03
C TRP A 6 20.18 25.99 0.33
N ALA A 7 19.07 25.79 1.04
CA ALA A 7 17.84 25.23 0.46
C ALA A 7 17.28 26.10 -0.68
N LYS A 8 17.30 27.43 -0.53
CA LYS A 8 16.92 28.38 -1.60
C LYS A 8 17.74 28.17 -2.87
N ARG A 9 19.05 27.99 -2.70
CA ARG A 9 19.99 27.77 -3.81
C ARG A 9 19.76 26.43 -4.51
N GLU A 10 19.52 25.35 -3.76
CA GLU A 10 19.22 24.04 -4.35
C GLU A 10 17.93 24.07 -5.18
N VAL A 11 16.88 24.73 -4.68
CA VAL A 11 15.61 24.89 -5.40
C VAL A 11 15.81 25.73 -6.66
N GLU A 12 16.58 26.82 -6.59
CA GLU A 12 16.92 27.63 -7.76
C GLU A 12 17.64 26.79 -8.85
N ILE A 13 18.61 25.96 -8.44
CA ILE A 13 19.33 25.06 -9.35
C ILE A 13 18.38 24.02 -9.97
N ALA A 14 17.50 23.41 -9.17
CA ALA A 14 16.54 22.41 -9.62
C ALA A 14 15.54 23.00 -10.63
N CYS A 15 14.93 24.15 -10.33
CA CYS A 15 14.00 24.82 -11.22
C CYS A 15 14.65 25.19 -12.57
N LYS A 16 15.89 25.71 -12.56
CA LYS A 16 16.63 26.03 -13.80
C LYS A 16 16.91 24.79 -14.66
N ARG A 17 17.11 23.64 -14.03
CA ARG A 17 17.37 22.38 -14.73
C ARG A 17 16.09 21.75 -15.28
N GLU A 18 15.00 21.82 -14.53
CA GLU A 18 13.69 21.29 -14.91
C GLU A 18 13.19 22.01 -16.17
N ASN A 19 13.32 23.33 -16.23
CA ASN A 19 12.89 24.13 -17.36
C ASN A 19 13.80 25.36 -17.58
N PRO A 20 14.89 25.19 -18.35
CA PRO A 20 15.86 26.26 -18.63
C PRO A 20 15.27 27.47 -19.37
N ASP A 21 14.21 27.25 -20.15
CA ASP A 21 13.59 28.25 -21.03
C ASP A 21 12.29 28.82 -20.45
N LYS A 22 12.00 28.56 -19.16
CA LYS A 22 10.76 28.98 -18.49
C LYS A 22 10.52 30.47 -18.70
N LYS A 23 9.38 30.80 -19.32
CA LYS A 23 8.96 32.18 -19.51
C LYS A 23 8.26 32.72 -18.26
N GLU A 24 8.35 34.03 -18.06
CA GLU A 24 7.62 34.70 -17.00
C GLU A 24 6.10 34.47 -17.17
N GLY A 25 5.44 33.94 -16.13
CA GLY A 25 4.01 33.60 -16.14
C GLY A 25 3.67 32.19 -16.61
N GLU A 26 4.63 31.38 -17.05
CA GLU A 26 4.41 29.98 -17.42
C GLU A 26 4.31 29.06 -16.18
N PHE A 27 3.25 28.25 -16.12
CA PHE A 27 3.09 27.27 -15.05
C PHE A 27 3.99 26.06 -15.31
N ASP A 28 4.82 25.75 -14.33
CA ASP A 28 5.72 24.63 -14.37
C ASP A 28 5.48 23.77 -13.12
N TYR A 29 4.94 22.57 -13.32
CA TYR A 29 4.56 21.68 -12.22
C TYR A 29 5.77 21.22 -11.41
N GLY A 30 6.91 20.94 -12.05
CA GLY A 30 8.13 20.52 -11.39
C GLY A 30 8.69 21.63 -10.50
N CYS A 31 8.82 22.84 -11.05
CA CYS A 31 9.23 24.02 -10.30
C CYS A 31 8.26 24.34 -9.16
N ALA A 32 6.95 24.26 -9.40
CA ALA A 32 5.94 24.51 -8.37
C ALA A 32 6.04 23.53 -7.19
N CYS A 33 6.42 22.27 -7.45
CA CYS A 33 6.69 21.29 -6.40
C CYS A 33 7.93 21.67 -5.57
N TYR A 34 9.04 22.07 -6.21
CA TYR A 34 10.25 22.50 -5.50
C TYR A 34 9.99 23.78 -4.67
N GLU A 35 9.28 24.76 -5.23
CA GLU A 35 8.90 25.99 -4.55
C GLU A 35 7.96 25.73 -3.36
N SER A 36 7.01 24.80 -3.51
CA SER A 36 6.13 24.38 -2.40
C SER A 36 6.91 23.70 -1.28
N ALA A 37 7.89 22.85 -1.62
CA ALA A 37 8.77 22.23 -0.64
C ALA A 37 9.64 23.27 0.08
N LEU A 38 10.14 24.29 -0.63
CA LEU A 38 10.89 25.40 -0.04
C LEU A 38 10.04 26.19 0.95
N LYS A 39 8.79 26.49 0.59
CA LYS A 39 7.85 27.21 1.47
C LYS A 39 7.59 26.45 2.76
N ALA A 40 7.41 25.13 2.69
CA ALA A 40 7.28 24.30 3.89
C ALA A 40 8.57 24.35 4.73
N PHE A 41 9.74 24.29 4.08
CA PHE A 41 11.04 24.35 4.76
C PHE A 41 11.31 25.70 5.43
N GLU A 42 10.92 26.80 4.79
CA GLU A 42 10.96 28.17 5.33
C GLU A 42 10.16 28.27 6.63
N SER A 43 8.91 27.79 6.62
CA SER A 43 8.06 27.76 7.82
C SER A 43 8.74 27.04 8.99
N LEU A 44 9.39 25.90 8.73
CA LEU A 44 10.11 25.16 9.78
C LEU A 44 11.30 25.96 10.33
N CYS A 45 12.03 26.65 9.46
CA CYS A 45 13.16 27.49 9.85
C CYS A 45 12.71 28.72 10.66
N GLU A 46 11.58 29.35 10.28
CA GLU A 46 10.97 30.48 10.98
C GLU A 46 10.51 30.10 12.39
N ASP A 47 9.99 28.88 12.57
CA ASP A 47 9.64 28.31 13.87
C ASP A 47 10.87 27.92 14.73
N GLY A 48 12.09 28.14 14.22
CA GLY A 48 13.33 27.86 14.93
C GLY A 48 13.69 26.38 15.02
N HIS A 49 13.13 25.53 14.15
CA HIS A 49 13.46 24.11 14.15
C HIS A 49 14.94 23.87 13.85
N SER A 50 15.60 23.09 14.71
CA SER A 50 16.90 22.48 14.41
C SER A 50 16.75 21.39 13.35
N GLY A 51 17.85 21.00 12.70
CA GLY A 51 17.86 19.90 11.72
C GLY A 51 17.29 18.58 12.28
N MET A 52 17.49 18.29 13.58
CA MET A 52 16.87 17.14 14.24
C MET A 52 15.35 17.27 14.31
N SER A 53 14.85 18.42 14.75
CA SER A 53 13.41 18.65 14.86
C SER A 53 12.70 18.71 13.51
N ILE A 54 13.36 19.19 12.45
CA ILE A 54 12.89 19.06 11.06
C ILE A 54 12.74 17.59 10.69
N GLY A 55 13.66 16.72 11.11
CA GLY A 55 13.56 15.27 10.91
C GLY A 55 12.31 14.66 11.54
N PHE A 56 11.99 15.03 12.79
CA PHE A 56 10.76 14.58 13.45
C PHE A 56 9.50 15.10 12.74
N THR A 57 9.47 16.40 12.40
CA THR A 57 8.34 17.02 11.72
C THR A 57 8.12 16.41 10.34
N LYS A 58 9.19 16.09 9.60
CA LYS A 58 9.12 15.36 8.31
C LYS A 58 8.41 14.02 8.47
N ASN A 59 8.75 13.23 9.49
CA ASN A 59 8.12 11.92 9.70
C ASN A 59 6.62 12.06 10.02
N ILE A 60 6.23 13.07 10.80
CA ILE A 60 4.82 13.37 11.11
C ILE A 60 4.08 13.83 9.85
N LEU A 61 4.68 14.75 9.08
CA LEU A 61 4.10 15.27 7.85
C LEU A 61 3.89 14.15 6.82
N ASN A 62 4.86 13.26 6.64
CA ASN A 62 4.72 12.11 5.75
C ASN A 62 3.53 11.22 6.15
N ARG A 63 3.33 10.95 7.45
CA ARG A 63 2.14 10.20 7.90
C ARG A 63 0.84 10.92 7.54
N LEU A 64 0.78 12.25 7.68
CA LEU A 64 -0.41 13.02 7.32
C LEU A 64 -0.68 13.01 5.82
N ILE A 65 0.37 13.15 4.99
CA ILE A 65 0.29 13.05 3.52
C ILE A 65 -0.23 11.67 3.10
N ASP A 66 0.26 10.61 3.75
CA ASP A 66 -0.18 9.22 3.52
C ASP A 66 -1.57 8.91 4.10
N GLY A 67 -2.26 9.88 4.72
CA GLY A 67 -3.56 9.65 5.36
C GLY A 67 -3.51 8.73 6.59
N LYS A 68 -2.32 8.57 7.20
CA LYS A 68 -2.11 7.69 8.36
C LYS A 68 -2.33 8.44 9.69
N PRO A 69 -2.93 7.78 10.69
CA PRO A 69 -3.17 8.37 12.00
C PRO A 69 -1.85 8.62 12.76
N LEU A 70 -1.80 9.68 13.57
CA LEU A 70 -0.62 10.01 14.39
C LEU A 70 -0.56 9.24 15.72
N THR A 71 -1.65 8.61 16.12
CA THR A 71 -1.76 7.75 17.31
C THR A 71 -2.50 6.46 16.95
N PRO A 72 -2.34 5.39 17.74
CA PRO A 72 -3.10 4.16 17.52
C PRO A 72 -4.62 4.43 17.41
N ILE A 73 -5.30 3.64 16.59
CA ILE A 73 -6.76 3.66 16.45
C ILE A 73 -7.33 2.63 17.42
N GLU A 74 -8.09 3.11 18.41
CA GLU A 74 -8.86 2.28 19.33
C GLU A 74 -10.15 1.78 18.67
N ASP A 75 -10.66 0.63 19.08
CA ASP A 75 -11.95 0.12 18.59
C ASP A 75 -13.11 0.71 19.39
N THR A 76 -13.46 1.95 19.09
CA THR A 76 -14.57 2.67 19.73
C THR A 76 -15.63 3.08 18.71
N ASP A 77 -16.91 3.10 19.12
CA ASP A 77 -18.02 3.38 18.19
C ASP A 77 -17.91 4.73 17.47
N ASP A 78 -17.27 5.73 18.11
CA ASP A 78 -17.10 7.05 17.55
C ASP A 78 -16.09 7.10 16.39
N VAL A 79 -15.17 6.15 16.27
CA VAL A 79 -14.19 6.13 15.17
C VAL A 79 -14.73 5.49 13.89
N TRP A 80 -15.90 4.85 13.94
CA TRP A 80 -16.46 4.08 12.83
C TRP A 80 -17.65 4.79 12.17
N SER A 81 -17.70 4.73 10.84
CA SER A 81 -18.82 5.16 10.01
C SER A 81 -19.41 3.96 9.28
N LYS A 82 -20.68 3.63 9.54
CA LYS A 82 -21.38 2.54 8.86
C LYS A 82 -21.45 2.82 7.36
N ARG A 83 -21.04 1.85 6.55
CA ARG A 83 -21.16 1.91 5.07
C ARG A 83 -22.46 1.23 4.62
N HIS A 84 -22.86 1.50 3.39
CA HIS A 84 -24.04 0.88 2.81
C HIS A 84 -23.88 -0.65 2.80
N ARG A 85 -24.86 -1.35 3.39
CA ARG A 85 -24.88 -2.81 3.44
C ARG A 85 -25.45 -3.35 2.12
N SER A 86 -24.67 -4.13 1.38
CA SER A 86 -25.27 -5.02 0.38
C SER A 86 -26.04 -6.13 1.09
N LYS A 87 -27.29 -6.40 0.70
CA LYS A 87 -28.14 -7.42 1.34
C LYS A 87 -27.55 -8.82 1.22
N ASP A 88 -26.69 -9.04 0.23
CA ASP A 88 -26.13 -10.33 -0.11
C ASP A 88 -24.86 -10.69 0.70
N LEU A 89 -24.34 -9.74 1.49
CA LEU A 89 -23.15 -9.97 2.31
C LEU A 89 -23.50 -10.45 3.73
N PRO A 90 -22.76 -11.44 4.28
CA PRO A 90 -23.00 -11.98 5.61
C PRO A 90 -22.52 -11.05 6.74
N TYR A 91 -22.12 -9.81 6.43
CA TYR A 91 -21.59 -8.83 7.37
C TYR A 91 -22.06 -7.41 7.07
N VAL A 92 -21.85 -6.52 8.04
CA VAL A 92 -21.98 -5.07 7.92
C VAL A 92 -20.59 -4.46 7.97
N THR A 93 -20.27 -3.64 6.97
CA THR A 93 -19.00 -2.93 6.89
C THR A 93 -19.09 -1.54 7.50
N PHE A 94 -18.07 -1.17 8.25
CA PHE A 94 -17.82 0.15 8.78
C PHE A 94 -16.45 0.61 8.27
N GLN A 95 -16.34 1.89 7.92
CA GLN A 95 -15.08 2.51 7.54
C GLN A 95 -14.59 3.39 8.68
N CYS A 96 -13.28 3.36 8.96
CA CYS A 96 -12.69 4.22 9.96
C CYS A 96 -12.70 5.69 9.50
N LYS A 97 -13.09 6.59 10.40
CA LYS A 97 -13.08 8.05 10.17
C LYS A 97 -11.68 8.65 10.18
N ARG A 98 -10.74 8.00 10.88
CA ARG A 98 -9.34 8.47 11.04
C ARG A 98 -8.41 7.98 9.93
N MET A 99 -8.79 6.93 9.21
CA MET A 99 -7.99 6.29 8.16
C MET A 99 -8.93 5.61 7.17
N SER A 100 -9.11 6.20 5.98
CA SER A 100 -10.12 5.74 5.02
C SER A 100 -9.88 4.33 4.47
N SER A 101 -8.65 3.83 4.53
CA SER A 101 -8.29 2.49 4.07
C SER A 101 -8.63 1.39 5.08
N LEU A 102 -8.88 1.74 6.35
CA LEU A 102 -9.22 0.78 7.40
C LEU A 102 -10.73 0.54 7.47
N PHE A 103 -11.10 -0.74 7.42
CA PHE A 103 -12.47 -1.22 7.50
C PHE A 103 -12.63 -2.21 8.64
N LYS A 104 -13.82 -2.20 9.23
CA LYS A 104 -14.31 -3.17 10.22
C LYS A 104 -15.51 -3.89 9.63
N MET A 105 -15.49 -5.21 9.59
CA MET A 105 -16.63 -6.05 9.22
C MET A 105 -17.19 -6.73 10.46
N ILE A 106 -18.49 -6.56 10.71
CA ILE A 106 -19.21 -7.27 11.77
C ILE A 106 -20.13 -8.29 11.10
N TYR A 107 -19.83 -9.57 11.28
CA TYR A 107 -20.57 -10.68 10.72
C TYR A 107 -21.88 -10.92 11.48
N ASN A 108 -22.84 -11.58 10.83
CA ASN A 108 -24.15 -11.87 11.41
C ASN A 108 -24.07 -12.75 12.68
N ASP A 109 -23.00 -13.54 12.83
CA ASP A 109 -22.71 -14.37 14.00
C ASP A 109 -21.98 -13.61 15.13
N GLY A 110 -21.66 -12.33 14.92
CA GLY A 110 -20.96 -11.48 15.88
C GLY A 110 -19.43 -11.48 15.74
N HIS A 111 -18.87 -12.28 14.82
CA HIS A 111 -17.45 -12.22 14.50
C HIS A 111 -17.06 -10.86 13.92
N VAL A 112 -15.85 -10.40 14.23
CA VAL A 112 -15.34 -9.10 13.81
C VAL A 112 -14.01 -9.27 13.10
N GLU A 113 -13.90 -8.68 11.92
CA GLU A 113 -12.67 -8.62 11.14
C GLU A 113 -12.29 -7.18 10.83
N TYR A 114 -10.99 -6.99 10.66
CA TYR A 114 -10.40 -5.71 10.28
C TYR A 114 -9.54 -5.92 9.06
N THR A 115 -9.67 -5.05 8.08
CA THR A 115 -8.83 -5.03 6.87
C THR A 115 -8.40 -3.60 6.59
N ASP A 116 -7.14 -3.43 6.20
CA ASP A 116 -6.59 -2.15 5.72
C ASP A 116 -6.10 -2.35 4.29
N VAL A 117 -6.82 -1.76 3.35
CA VAL A 117 -6.57 -1.98 1.91
C VAL A 117 -5.26 -1.39 1.42
N ASP A 118 -4.67 -0.45 2.17
CA ASP A 118 -3.37 0.18 1.85
C ASP A 118 -2.20 -0.49 2.60
N ARG A 119 -2.49 -1.53 3.39
CA ARG A 119 -1.50 -2.23 4.22
C ARG A 119 -0.53 -3.07 3.41
N TYR A 120 -0.86 -3.42 2.18
CA TYR A 120 0.01 -4.19 1.30
C TYR A 120 -0.24 -3.87 -0.17
N TYR A 121 0.75 -4.20 -0.99
CA TYR A 121 0.62 -4.21 -2.43
C TYR A 121 1.46 -5.34 -3.03
N CYS A 122 1.07 -5.75 -4.22
CA CYS A 122 1.71 -6.84 -4.93
C CYS A 122 2.77 -6.30 -5.88
N LYS A 123 3.85 -7.05 -6.07
CA LYS A 123 4.82 -6.89 -7.14
C LYS A 123 4.96 -8.21 -7.88
N ASP A 124 5.02 -8.12 -9.20
CA ASP A 124 5.38 -9.26 -10.01
C ASP A 124 6.89 -9.52 -9.88
N ILE A 125 7.28 -10.79 -9.74
CA ILE A 125 8.69 -11.18 -9.57
C ILE A 125 9.52 -10.96 -10.84
N ASP A 126 8.90 -11.10 -12.02
CA ASP A 126 9.49 -10.88 -13.33
C ASP A 126 9.43 -9.40 -13.72
N ASN A 127 8.46 -8.63 -13.20
CA ASN A 127 8.37 -7.18 -13.37
C ASN A 127 8.14 -6.41 -12.05
N PRO A 128 9.19 -6.25 -11.22
CA PRO A 128 9.07 -5.64 -9.89
C PRO A 128 8.95 -4.11 -9.90
N ILE A 129 8.84 -3.50 -11.09
CA ILE A 129 8.69 -2.05 -11.27
C ILE A 129 7.25 -1.64 -10.99
N VAL A 130 6.29 -2.44 -11.43
CA VAL A 130 4.86 -2.13 -11.30
C VAL A 130 4.32 -2.74 -10.01
N SER A 131 3.45 -2.00 -9.34
CA SER A 131 2.72 -2.44 -8.15
C SER A 131 1.22 -2.52 -8.45
N TYR A 132 0.55 -3.51 -7.88
CA TYR A 132 -0.89 -3.72 -8.07
C TYR A 132 -1.57 -4.26 -6.80
N THR A 133 -2.90 -4.32 -6.80
CA THR A 133 -3.72 -4.89 -5.73
C THR A 133 -4.42 -6.16 -6.22
N SER A 134 -4.49 -7.21 -5.39
CA SER A 134 -5.20 -8.45 -5.71
C SER A 134 -6.06 -8.89 -4.54
N GLY A 135 -7.35 -9.12 -4.79
CA GLY A 135 -8.29 -9.61 -3.77
C GLY A 135 -7.97 -11.03 -3.28
N LEU A 136 -7.29 -11.84 -4.10
CA LEU A 136 -6.75 -13.12 -3.65
C LEU A 136 -5.66 -12.88 -2.60
N VAL A 137 -4.65 -12.07 -2.94
CA VAL A 137 -3.54 -11.75 -2.04
C VAL A 137 -4.03 -11.08 -0.76
N THR A 138 -5.01 -10.18 -0.85
CA THR A 138 -5.68 -9.55 0.30
C THR A 138 -6.08 -10.57 1.36
N ARG A 139 -6.87 -11.58 0.97
CA ARG A 139 -7.37 -12.58 1.91
C ARG A 139 -6.24 -13.34 2.59
N ILE A 140 -5.24 -13.73 1.81
CA ILE A 140 -4.08 -14.51 2.28
C ILE A 140 -3.25 -13.68 3.28
N VAL A 141 -3.00 -12.41 2.97
CA VAL A 141 -2.22 -11.51 3.84
C VAL A 141 -2.98 -11.18 5.13
N ASP A 142 -4.29 -10.93 5.05
CA ASP A 142 -5.12 -10.67 6.22
C ASP A 142 -5.24 -11.91 7.12
N GLU A 143 -5.29 -13.12 6.56
CA GLU A 143 -5.21 -14.39 7.31
C GLU A 143 -3.84 -14.55 8.01
N MET A 144 -2.74 -14.28 7.31
CA MET A 144 -1.39 -14.47 7.85
C MET A 144 -1.01 -13.42 8.90
N PHE A 145 -1.50 -12.19 8.74
CA PHE A 145 -1.13 -11.06 9.57
C PHE A 145 -2.39 -10.31 10.03
N PRO A 146 -3.27 -10.92 10.82
CA PRO A 146 -4.52 -10.27 11.23
C PRO A 146 -4.26 -8.92 11.91
N ILE A 147 -5.11 -7.93 11.63
CA ILE A 147 -5.07 -6.63 12.31
C ILE A 147 -5.61 -6.81 13.73
N THR A 148 -4.85 -6.31 14.70
CA THR A 148 -5.25 -6.23 16.10
C THR A 148 -5.43 -4.77 16.51
N MET A 149 -6.33 -4.55 17.47
CA MET A 149 -6.62 -3.24 18.03
C MET A 149 -5.93 -3.10 19.40
N PRO A 150 -5.37 -1.92 19.74
CA PRO A 150 -5.37 -0.71 18.93
C PRO A 150 -4.43 -0.79 17.72
N TYR A 151 -4.91 -0.29 16.59
CA TYR A 151 -4.21 -0.43 15.31
C TYR A 151 -3.30 0.76 15.03
N SER A 152 -2.02 0.47 14.79
CA SER A 152 -1.02 1.46 14.35
C SER A 152 -0.44 1.04 13.00
N PRO A 153 -0.84 1.68 11.89
CA PRO A 153 -0.34 1.30 10.58
C PRO A 153 1.15 1.64 10.46
N GLY A 154 1.92 0.60 10.15
CA GLY A 154 3.33 0.69 9.81
C GLY A 154 3.57 0.96 8.32
N PRO A 155 4.78 0.65 7.82
CA PRO A 155 5.03 0.55 6.40
C PRO A 155 4.21 -0.57 5.77
N SER A 156 3.83 -0.41 4.51
CA SER A 156 3.07 -1.42 3.78
C SER A 156 3.91 -2.69 3.54
N ILE A 157 3.24 -3.83 3.56
CA ILE A 157 3.82 -5.15 3.27
C ILE A 157 3.92 -5.29 1.74
N ILE A 158 5.09 -5.67 1.24
CA ILE A 158 5.29 -5.90 -0.19
C ILE A 158 5.15 -7.39 -0.45
N VAL A 159 4.19 -7.81 -1.26
CA VAL A 159 3.99 -9.21 -1.59
C VAL A 159 4.51 -9.49 -2.99
N PHE A 160 5.39 -10.47 -3.13
CA PHE A 160 5.90 -10.89 -4.42
C PHE A 160 5.11 -12.07 -4.95
N CYS A 161 4.57 -11.88 -6.14
CA CYS A 161 3.76 -12.85 -6.83
C CYS A 161 4.37 -13.17 -8.20
N GLU A 162 3.95 -14.29 -8.77
CA GLU A 162 4.23 -14.67 -10.15
C GLU A 162 2.89 -15.09 -10.76
N ASP A 163 2.52 -14.55 -11.92
CA ASP A 163 1.36 -15.02 -12.67
C ASP A 163 1.73 -15.38 -14.12
N PHE A 164 0.94 -16.27 -14.69
CA PHE A 164 1.06 -16.65 -16.10
C PHE A 164 -0.22 -17.32 -16.60
N LEU A 165 -0.28 -17.46 -17.92
CA LEU A 165 -1.40 -18.06 -18.63
C LEU A 165 -1.01 -19.42 -19.21
N THR A 166 -1.87 -20.41 -19.06
CA THR A 166 -1.70 -21.75 -19.68
C THR A 166 -2.70 -22.03 -20.78
N ASP A 167 -3.90 -21.44 -20.73
CA ASP A 167 -4.92 -21.50 -21.78
C ASP A 167 -5.41 -20.10 -22.15
N ARG A 168 -5.29 -19.72 -23.43
CA ARG A 168 -5.73 -18.42 -23.96
C ARG A 168 -7.22 -18.12 -23.72
N LYS A 169 -8.03 -19.14 -23.48
CA LYS A 169 -9.46 -18.97 -23.18
C LYS A 169 -9.71 -18.34 -21.81
N ASN A 170 -8.74 -18.34 -20.92
CA ASN A 170 -8.88 -17.88 -19.54
C ASN A 170 -8.58 -16.38 -19.34
N GLY A 171 -8.32 -15.64 -20.42
CA GLY A 171 -8.04 -14.20 -20.36
C GLY A 171 -6.54 -13.91 -20.22
N ASP A 172 -6.19 -13.03 -19.28
CA ASP A 172 -4.84 -12.48 -19.16
C ASP A 172 -3.87 -13.42 -18.41
N TYR A 173 -4.36 -14.08 -17.36
CA TYR A 173 -3.64 -15.09 -16.59
C TYR A 173 -4.63 -16.07 -15.95
N ASP A 174 -4.18 -17.31 -15.73
CA ASP A 174 -5.01 -18.37 -15.13
C ASP A 174 -4.33 -19.10 -13.99
N THR A 175 -3.09 -18.71 -13.68
CA THR A 175 -2.26 -19.27 -12.62
C THR A 175 -1.61 -18.12 -11.88
N ASN A 176 -1.61 -18.19 -10.55
CA ASN A 176 -1.01 -17.18 -9.68
C ASN A 176 -0.28 -17.87 -8.52
N ALA A 177 0.95 -17.46 -8.26
CA ALA A 177 1.72 -17.87 -7.10
C ALA A 177 1.97 -16.67 -6.20
N ILE A 178 1.73 -16.87 -4.91
CA ILE A 178 2.07 -15.91 -3.86
C ILE A 178 3.32 -16.46 -3.18
N LEU A 179 4.48 -15.89 -3.51
CA LEU A 179 5.77 -16.49 -3.22
C LEU A 179 6.24 -16.10 -1.81
N TYR A 180 6.41 -14.81 -1.55
CA TYR A 180 6.88 -14.29 -0.27
C TYR A 180 6.43 -12.86 -0.04
N ALA A 181 6.44 -12.43 1.22
CA ALA A 181 6.20 -11.06 1.61
C ALA A 181 7.44 -10.44 2.26
N LEU A 182 7.66 -9.14 2.01
CA LEU A 182 8.58 -8.30 2.76
C LEU A 182 7.77 -7.46 3.75
N LYS A 183 7.96 -7.72 5.04
CA LYS A 183 7.25 -7.07 6.13
C LYS A 183 8.23 -6.55 7.16
N TYR A 184 7.98 -5.35 7.68
CA TYR A 184 8.74 -4.82 8.81
C TYR A 184 8.32 -5.50 10.12
N ASP A 185 9.30 -5.89 10.91
CA ASP A 185 9.11 -6.37 12.28
C ASP A 185 8.98 -5.21 13.28
N GLU A 186 8.82 -5.54 14.55
CA GLU A 186 8.66 -4.56 15.65
C GLU A 186 9.92 -3.71 15.88
N ASN A 187 11.09 -4.19 15.44
CA ASN A 187 12.36 -3.47 15.55
C ASN A 187 12.60 -2.53 14.35
N GLY A 188 11.72 -2.54 13.35
CA GLY A 188 11.88 -1.77 12.12
C GLY A 188 12.79 -2.44 11.08
N ASP A 189 13.10 -3.72 11.24
CA ASP A 189 13.82 -4.49 10.23
C ASP A 189 12.84 -5.09 9.23
N GLN A 190 13.15 -4.95 7.94
CA GLN A 190 12.39 -5.66 6.91
C GLN A 190 12.79 -7.15 6.90
N LYS A 191 11.82 -8.03 7.11
CA LYS A 191 11.97 -9.49 7.06
C LYS A 191 11.24 -10.05 5.85
N ARG A 192 11.85 -11.08 5.26
CA ARG A 192 11.23 -11.89 4.21
C ARG A 192 10.49 -13.07 4.85
N ILE A 193 9.22 -13.22 4.50
CA ILE A 193 8.33 -14.27 4.99
C ILE A 193 7.88 -15.09 3.80
N GLU A 194 8.27 -16.37 3.77
CA GLU A 194 7.87 -17.30 2.72
C GLU A 194 6.38 -17.64 2.84
N ILE A 195 5.66 -17.55 1.72
CA ILE A 195 4.22 -17.86 1.63
C ILE A 195 4.03 -19.15 0.82
N ASN A 196 4.58 -19.20 -0.40
CA ASN A 196 4.55 -20.35 -1.31
C ASN A 196 3.16 -21.01 -1.43
N ARG A 197 2.13 -20.18 -1.69
CA ARG A 197 0.77 -20.66 -2.01
C ARG A 197 0.50 -20.46 -3.50
N PHE A 198 -0.07 -21.47 -4.14
CA PHE A 198 -0.23 -21.53 -5.58
C PHE A 198 -1.69 -21.71 -5.95
N PHE A 199 -2.15 -21.03 -7.00
CA PHE A 199 -3.55 -21.00 -7.36
C PHE A 199 -3.70 -21.11 -8.87
N ARG A 200 -4.82 -21.69 -9.29
CA ARG A 200 -5.35 -21.59 -10.65
C ARG A 200 -6.75 -21.01 -10.64
N VAL A 201 -7.20 -20.51 -11.79
CA VAL A 201 -8.61 -20.15 -11.96
C VAL A 201 -9.48 -21.37 -11.68
N SER A 202 -10.59 -21.16 -10.98
CA SER A 202 -11.54 -22.21 -10.66
C SER A 202 -12.22 -22.73 -11.94
N VAL A 203 -12.49 -24.03 -12.02
CA VAL A 203 -13.08 -24.70 -13.20
C VAL A 203 -14.42 -25.33 -12.83
N GLY A 204 -15.42 -25.18 -13.70
CA GLY A 204 -16.74 -25.78 -13.52
C GLY A 204 -17.49 -25.18 -12.31
N ASP A 205 -17.96 -26.04 -11.41
CA ASP A 205 -18.77 -25.67 -10.24
C ASP A 205 -17.92 -25.41 -8.97
N GLU A 206 -16.60 -25.23 -9.12
CA GLU A 206 -15.72 -24.89 -8.01
C GLU A 206 -16.11 -23.56 -7.35
N THR A 207 -16.01 -23.50 -6.02
CA THR A 207 -16.41 -22.32 -5.25
C THR A 207 -15.34 -21.23 -5.29
N GLY A 208 -15.72 -20.04 -5.76
CA GLY A 208 -14.82 -18.89 -5.85
C GLY A 208 -14.14 -18.77 -7.21
N SER A 209 -13.27 -17.77 -7.35
CA SER A 209 -12.55 -17.51 -8.61
C SER A 209 -11.19 -18.20 -8.70
N TRP A 210 -10.66 -18.65 -7.56
CA TRP A 210 -9.32 -19.22 -7.43
C TRP A 210 -9.37 -20.52 -6.62
N THR A 211 -8.73 -21.55 -7.13
CA THR A 211 -8.56 -22.85 -6.47
C THR A 211 -7.09 -23.03 -6.13
N GLU A 212 -6.78 -23.29 -4.85
CA GLU A 212 -5.42 -23.55 -4.39
C GLU A 212 -4.94 -24.91 -4.91
N ILE A 213 -3.71 -24.96 -5.41
CA ILE A 213 -3.08 -26.13 -6.03
C ILE A 213 -1.74 -26.43 -5.34
N SER A 214 -1.24 -27.65 -5.55
CA SER A 214 0.07 -28.02 -5.01
C SER A 214 1.21 -27.34 -5.78
N LYS A 215 2.39 -27.29 -5.18
CA LYS A 215 3.59 -26.78 -5.84
C LYS A 215 3.93 -27.60 -7.08
N GLU A 216 3.72 -28.92 -7.04
CA GLU A 216 3.98 -29.82 -8.17
C GLU A 216 3.08 -29.49 -9.36
N GLU A 217 1.78 -29.26 -9.12
CA GLU A 217 0.85 -28.83 -10.17
C GLU A 217 1.25 -27.45 -10.73
N TYR A 218 1.65 -26.52 -9.85
CA TYR A 218 2.13 -25.20 -10.28
C TYR A 218 3.33 -25.30 -11.24
N GLU A 219 4.36 -26.08 -10.89
CA GLU A 219 5.53 -26.29 -11.74
C GLU A 219 5.14 -26.97 -13.07
N GLU A 220 4.23 -27.95 -13.05
CA GLU A 220 3.71 -28.57 -14.27
C GLU A 220 2.99 -27.54 -15.16
N ARG A 221 2.16 -26.67 -14.57
CA ARG A 221 1.50 -25.57 -15.30
C ARG A 221 2.53 -24.60 -15.87
N LYS A 222 3.59 -24.28 -15.13
CA LYS A 222 4.66 -23.38 -15.55
C LYS A 222 5.39 -23.89 -16.79
N THR A 223 5.59 -25.20 -16.95
CA THR A 223 6.16 -25.78 -18.18
C THR A 223 5.29 -25.58 -19.43
N ARG A 224 3.99 -25.33 -19.24
CA ARG A 224 3.00 -25.12 -20.31
C ARG A 224 2.63 -23.65 -20.48
N ARG A 225 3.34 -22.73 -19.81
CA ARG A 225 3.03 -21.30 -19.88
C ARG A 225 3.11 -20.81 -21.33
N LEU A 226 2.15 -19.98 -21.69
CA LEU A 226 2.12 -19.30 -22.96
C LEU A 226 3.02 -18.07 -22.88
N ASN A 227 3.77 -17.82 -23.95
CA ASN A 227 4.54 -16.58 -24.12
C ASN A 227 3.64 -15.45 -24.63
#